data_AF-A0A0G1DG48-F1
#
_entry.id   AF-A0A0G1DG48-F1
#
_cell.length_a   1.000
_cell.length_b   1.000
_cell.length_c   1.000
_cell.angle_alpha   90.00
_cell.angle_beta   90.00
_cell.angle_gamma   90.00
#
_symmetry.space_group_name_H-M   'P 1'
#
loop_
_entity.id
_entity.type
_entity.pdbx_description
1 polymer ?
#
loop_
_entity_poly.entity_id
_entity_poly.type
_entity_poly.pdbx_seq_one_letter_code
_entity_poly.pdbx_strand_id
1 'polypeptide(L)'
;MKQGYILALVVGLLLVAYLLEATVEPLILPLATPYHYLNSETIKTYPFTTTVIVIRAVALFLSPLLLMSYIARRYLAKSVVLLILSALTQLYVLQELATGSKLIPLEWSLAISLAGLALLAMIPLQIIRAGVSSTYSKIAKPTTKPEEKSPKEKEK
;
A
#
# COMPACT_ATOMS: atom_id res chain seq x y z
N MET A 1 11.10 -12.51 5.24
CA MET A 1 12.19 -11.97 4.38
C MET A 1 12.85 -10.82 5.13
N LYS A 2 14.18 -10.70 5.10
CA LYS A 2 14.86 -9.54 5.68
C LYS A 2 14.42 -8.28 4.91
N GLN A 3 14.13 -7.19 5.62
CA GLN A 3 13.67 -5.92 5.04
C GLN A 3 14.59 -5.41 3.92
N GLY A 4 15.90 -5.68 4.03
CA GLY A 4 16.89 -5.36 2.99
C GLY A 4 16.60 -5.99 1.62
N TYR A 5 16.05 -7.21 1.57
CA TYR A 5 15.69 -7.82 0.27
C TYR A 5 14.49 -7.12 -0.38
N ILE A 6 13.52 -6.67 0.43
CA ILE A 6 12.36 -5.93 -0.09
C ILE A 6 12.79 -4.55 -0.58
N LEU A 7 13.70 -3.88 0.12
CA LEU A 7 14.29 -2.62 -0.33
C LEU A 7 15.05 -2.80 -1.65
N ALA A 8 15.94 -3.80 -1.72
CA ALA A 8 16.67 -4.12 -2.94
C ALA A 8 15.72 -4.45 -4.11
N LEU A 9 14.62 -5.16 -3.82
CA LEU A 9 13.58 -5.44 -4.81
C LEU A 9 12.89 -4.16 -5.29
N VAL A 10 12.47 -3.26 -4.40
CA VAL A 10 11.83 -1.99 -4.78
C VAL A 10 12.76 -1.15 -5.64
N VAL A 11 14.01 -0.98 -5.21
CA VAL A 11 15.01 -0.22 -5.98
C VAL A 11 15.28 -0.89 -7.32
N GLY A 12 15.45 -2.21 -7.34
CA GLY A 12 15.64 -2.98 -8.57
C GLY A 12 14.48 -2.82 -9.55
N LEU A 13 13.23 -2.91 -9.07
CA LEU A 13 12.03 -2.71 -9.90
C LEU A 13 11.96 -1.28 -10.46
N LEU A 14 12.28 -0.26 -9.66
CA LEU A 14 12.32 1.13 -10.13
C LEU A 14 13.41 1.35 -11.19
N LEU A 15 14.60 0.78 -10.98
CA LEU A 15 15.69 0.86 -11.96
C LEU A 15 15.34 0.15 -13.26
N VAL A 16 14.75 -1.05 -13.18
CA VAL A 16 14.28 -1.79 -14.35
C VAL A 16 13.20 -0.99 -15.09
N ALA A 17 12.20 -0.45 -14.38
CA ALA A 17 11.17 0.39 -14.99
C ALA A 17 11.76 1.63 -15.67
N TYR A 18 12.75 2.28 -15.06
CA TYR A 18 13.44 3.44 -15.63
C TYR A 18 14.20 3.09 -16.92
N LEU A 19 14.91 1.96 -16.94
CA LEU A 19 15.62 1.50 -18.13
C LEU A 19 14.66 1.12 -19.26
N LEU A 20 13.54 0.45 -18.94
CA LEU A 20 12.53 0.13 -19.95
C LEU A 20 11.82 1.38 -20.48
N GLU A 21 11.57 2.38 -19.63
CA GLU A 21 10.94 3.63 -20.05
C GLU A 21 11.76 4.36 -21.13
N ALA A 22 13.10 4.25 -21.10
CA ALA A 22 13.95 4.79 -22.16
C ALA A 22 13.73 4.16 -23.54
N THR A 23 13.06 3.01 -23.61
CA THR A 23 12.76 2.28 -24.86
C THR A 23 11.32 2.46 -25.34
N VAL A 24 10.51 3.23 -24.61
CA VAL A 24 9.06 3.33 -24.82
C VAL A 24 8.67 4.76 -25.18
N GLU A 25 7.73 4.89 -26.11
CA GLU A 25 7.16 6.18 -26.48
C GLU A 25 6.20 6.72 -25.40
N PRO A 26 6.19 8.04 -25.17
CA PRO A 26 5.32 8.66 -24.18
C PRO A 26 3.84 8.46 -24.54
N LEU A 27 3.07 8.05 -23.54
CA LEU A 27 1.66 7.72 -23.69
C LEU A 27 0.81 8.99 -23.71
N ILE A 28 0.23 9.30 -24.87
CA ILE A 28 -0.67 10.44 -25.05
C ILE A 28 -2.07 9.90 -25.38
N LEU A 29 -2.83 9.55 -24.34
CA LEU A 29 -4.20 9.06 -24.48
C LEU A 29 -5.17 9.96 -23.70
N PRO A 30 -6.29 10.39 -24.32
CA PRO A 30 -7.36 11.07 -23.60
C PRO A 30 -8.15 10.04 -22.79
N LEU A 31 -7.76 9.83 -21.54
CA LEU A 31 -8.42 8.89 -20.63
C LEU A 31 -9.38 9.64 -19.70
N ALA A 32 -10.65 9.21 -19.66
CA ALA A 32 -11.63 9.73 -18.70
C ALA A 32 -11.33 9.27 -17.26
N THR A 33 -10.77 8.06 -17.12
CA THR A 33 -10.34 7.48 -15.83
C THR A 33 -9.08 6.66 -16.06
N PRO A 34 -8.22 6.45 -15.04
CA PRO A 34 -6.97 5.69 -15.23
C PRO A 34 -7.26 4.22 -15.60
N TYR A 35 -8.42 3.71 -15.20
CA TYR A 35 -8.83 2.33 -15.45
C TYR A 35 -9.21 2.05 -16.91
N HIS A 36 -9.53 3.07 -17.70
CA HIS A 36 -9.79 2.89 -19.14
C HIS A 36 -8.55 2.37 -19.90
N TYR A 37 -7.35 2.60 -19.36
CA TYR A 37 -6.12 2.04 -19.93
C TYR A 37 -6.10 0.50 -19.91
N LEU A 38 -6.80 -0.13 -18.96
CA LEU A 38 -6.80 -1.58 -18.77
C LEU A 38 -7.65 -2.34 -19.81
N ASN A 39 -8.11 -1.67 -20.87
CA ASN A 39 -8.73 -2.33 -22.01
C ASN A 39 -7.71 -3.25 -22.71
N SER A 40 -8.16 -4.46 -23.06
CA SER A 40 -7.39 -5.46 -23.82
C SER A 40 -6.81 -4.89 -25.11
N GLU A 41 -7.54 -4.01 -25.79
CA GLU A 41 -7.07 -3.37 -27.02
C GLU A 41 -5.87 -2.44 -26.76
N THR A 42 -5.98 -1.54 -25.78
CA THR A 42 -4.90 -0.61 -25.39
C THR A 42 -3.65 -1.34 -24.91
N ILE A 43 -3.81 -2.38 -24.09
CA ILE A 43 -2.68 -3.18 -23.57
C ILE A 43 -1.92 -3.86 -24.71
N LYS A 44 -2.63 -4.38 -25.72
CA LYS A 44 -2.01 -5.03 -26.88
C LYS A 44 -1.28 -4.03 -27.78
N THR A 45 -1.79 -2.80 -27.87
CA THR A 45 -1.14 -1.72 -28.63
C THR A 45 0.13 -1.23 -27.92
N TYR A 46 0.14 -1.19 -26.59
CA TYR A 46 1.26 -0.66 -25.80
C TYR A 46 1.82 -1.68 -24.78
N PRO A 47 2.38 -2.82 -25.23
CA PRO A 47 2.80 -3.90 -24.33
C PRO A 47 4.01 -3.52 -23.46
N PHE A 48 5.00 -2.81 -24.02
CA PHE A 48 6.17 -2.37 -23.28
C PHE A 48 5.82 -1.26 -22.27
N THR A 49 4.99 -0.28 -22.67
CA THR A 49 4.46 0.74 -21.75
C THR A 49 3.66 0.10 -20.61
N THR A 50 2.81 -0.86 -20.92
CA THR A 50 2.04 -1.61 -19.90
C THR A 50 2.99 -2.29 -18.92
N THR A 51 4.07 -2.90 -19.42
CA THR A 51 5.07 -3.56 -18.58
C THR A 51 5.76 -2.58 -17.63
N VAL A 52 6.16 -1.40 -18.13
CA VAL A 52 6.74 -0.32 -17.31
C VAL A 52 5.77 0.11 -16.21
N ILE A 53 4.51 0.36 -16.59
CA ILE A 53 3.44 0.76 -15.66
C ILE A 53 3.26 -0.27 -14.56
N VAL A 54 3.19 -1.56 -14.91
CA VAL A 54 2.98 -2.66 -13.94
C VAL A 54 4.18 -2.80 -13.00
N ILE A 55 5.41 -2.82 -13.52
CA ILE A 55 6.63 -2.92 -12.70
C ILE A 55 6.71 -1.75 -11.72
N ARG A 56 6.44 -0.53 -12.21
CA ARG A 56 6.41 0.68 -11.39
C ARG A 56 5.30 0.62 -10.34
N ALA A 57 4.11 0.17 -10.70
CA ALA A 57 3.00 0.00 -9.76
C ALA A 57 3.34 -0.98 -8.64
N VAL A 58 4.00 -2.11 -8.94
CA VAL A 58 4.46 -3.08 -7.94
C VAL A 58 5.48 -2.44 -7.00
N ALA A 59 6.45 -1.68 -7.52
CA ALA A 59 7.43 -0.97 -6.70
C ALA A 59 6.76 0.07 -5.76
N LEU A 60 5.82 0.86 -6.31
CA LEU A 60 5.05 1.86 -5.56
C LEU A 60 4.12 1.23 -4.53
N PHE A 61 3.57 0.04 -4.79
CA PHE A 61 2.77 -0.72 -3.85
C PHE A 61 3.63 -1.26 -2.69
N LEU A 62 4.81 -1.80 -2.99
CA LEU A 62 5.72 -2.36 -1.98
C LEU A 62 6.34 -1.28 -1.08
N SER A 63 6.54 -0.07 -1.59
CA SER A 63 7.18 1.05 -0.87
C SER A 63 6.49 1.40 0.46
N PRO A 64 5.17 1.72 0.50
CA PRO A 64 4.48 1.98 1.76
C PRO A 64 4.38 0.73 2.64
N LEU A 65 4.28 -0.49 2.07
CA LEU A 65 4.30 -1.71 2.88
C LEU A 65 5.65 -1.90 3.59
N LEU A 66 6.75 -1.59 2.92
CA LEU A 66 8.09 -1.59 3.49
C LEU A 66 8.19 -0.55 4.62
N LEU A 67 7.71 0.67 4.39
CA LEU A 67 7.65 1.73 5.42
C LEU A 67 6.82 1.28 6.65
N MET A 68 5.65 0.70 6.41
CA MET A 68 4.80 0.15 7.46
C MET A 68 5.46 -1.01 8.21
N SER A 69 6.46 -1.68 7.64
CA SER A 69 7.18 -2.77 8.32
C SER A 69 8.07 -2.28 9.47
N TYR A 70 8.52 -1.02 9.43
CA TYR A 70 9.33 -0.43 10.51
C TYR A 70 8.50 0.02 11.71
N ILE A 71 7.20 0.26 11.51
CA ILE A 71 6.28 0.60 12.60
C ILE A 71 5.96 -0.67 13.39
N ALA A 72 5.92 -0.58 14.72
CA ALA A 72 5.55 -1.68 15.63
C ALA A 72 4.16 -2.29 15.32
N ARG A 73 3.71 -3.31 16.07
CA ARG A 73 2.44 -4.07 15.86
C ARG A 73 1.16 -3.26 16.09
N ARG A 74 1.00 -2.11 15.42
CA ARG A 74 -0.18 -1.25 15.42
C ARG A 74 -0.96 -1.45 14.12
N TYR A 75 -1.51 -2.65 13.94
CA TYR A 75 -2.15 -3.06 12.68
C TYR A 75 -3.30 -2.13 12.26
N LEU A 76 -4.13 -1.67 13.19
CA LEU A 76 -5.20 -0.69 12.88
C LEU A 76 -4.66 0.64 12.38
N ALA A 77 -3.64 1.20 13.06
CA ALA A 77 -3.04 2.46 12.62
C ALA A 77 -2.43 2.32 11.21
N LYS A 78 -1.77 1.19 10.93
CA LYS A 78 -1.26 0.89 9.59
C LYS A 78 -2.39 0.84 8.55
N SER A 79 -3.52 0.20 8.85
CA SER A 79 -4.68 0.16 7.96
C SER A 79 -5.23 1.55 7.66
N VAL A 80 -5.34 2.42 8.68
CA VAL A 80 -5.82 3.80 8.50
C VAL A 80 -4.87 4.60 7.61
N VAL A 81 -3.56 4.48 7.83
CA VAL A 81 -2.58 5.18 6.97
C VAL A 81 -2.63 4.65 5.53
N LEU A 82 -2.74 3.33 5.33
CA LEU A 82 -2.89 2.75 4.00
C LEU A 82 -4.19 3.19 3.31
N LEU A 83 -5.29 3.33 4.06
CA LEU A 83 -6.56 3.85 3.54
C LEU A 83 -6.42 5.29 3.06
N ILE A 84 -5.81 6.16 3.88
CA ILE A 84 -5.57 7.56 3.53
C ILE A 84 -4.68 7.63 2.29
N LEU A 85 -3.58 6.87 2.26
CA LEU A 85 -2.66 6.85 1.12
C LEU A 85 -3.33 6.35 -0.16
N SER A 86 -4.14 5.30 -0.08
CA SER A 86 -4.93 4.80 -1.21
C SER A 86 -5.93 5.85 -1.69
N ALA A 87 -6.67 6.50 -0.80
CA ALA A 87 -7.60 7.57 -1.18
C ALA A 87 -6.89 8.76 -1.85
N LEU A 88 -5.77 9.21 -1.29
CA LEU A 88 -4.99 10.33 -1.84
C LEU A 88 -4.41 10.01 -3.22
N THR A 89 -3.86 8.81 -3.41
CA THR A 89 -3.32 8.40 -4.72
C THR A 89 -4.42 8.33 -5.79
N GLN A 90 -5.61 7.84 -5.44
CA GLN A 90 -6.75 7.82 -6.35
C GLN A 90 -7.25 9.23 -6.68
N LEU A 91 -7.40 10.09 -5.67
CA LEU A 91 -7.85 11.47 -5.86
C LEU A 91 -6.86 12.30 -6.68
N TYR A 92 -5.56 12.13 -6.41
CA TYR A 92 -4.49 12.80 -7.16
C TYR A 92 -4.57 12.48 -8.65
N VAL A 93 -4.65 11.20 -9.01
CA VAL A 93 -4.71 10.77 -10.42
C VAL A 93 -6.01 11.24 -11.07
N LEU A 94 -7.14 11.19 -10.35
CA LEU A 94 -8.41 11.67 -10.87
C LEU A 94 -8.36 13.18 -11.16
N GLN A 95 -7.76 13.96 -10.26
CA GLN A 95 -7.57 15.40 -10.46
C GLN A 95 -6.65 15.67 -11.65
N GLU A 96 -5.55 14.94 -11.77
CA GLU A 96 -4.61 15.09 -12.87
C GLU A 96 -5.29 14.88 -14.23
N LEU A 97 -6.05 13.80 -14.37
CA LEU A 97 -6.80 13.47 -15.59
C LEU A 97 -7.93 14.47 -15.86
N ALA A 98 -8.70 14.85 -14.83
CA ALA A 98 -9.83 15.76 -14.98
C ALA A 98 -9.41 17.19 -15.34
N THR A 99 -8.27 17.65 -14.80
CA THR A 99 -7.74 18.99 -15.09
C THR A 99 -6.87 19.02 -16.34
N GLY A 100 -6.46 17.86 -16.86
CA GLY A 100 -5.47 17.77 -17.93
C GLY A 100 -4.10 18.33 -17.52
N SER A 101 -3.85 18.51 -16.22
CA SER A 101 -2.58 19.00 -15.72
C SER A 101 -1.54 17.90 -15.91
N LYS A 102 -0.66 18.03 -16.91
CA LYS A 102 0.43 17.06 -17.16
C LYS A 102 1.59 17.31 -16.18
N LEU A 103 1.32 17.24 -14.88
CA LEU A 103 2.34 17.43 -13.84
C LEU A 103 3.35 16.29 -13.88
N ILE A 104 2.88 15.06 -14.09
CA ILE A 104 3.72 13.89 -14.33
C ILE A 104 3.29 13.19 -15.63
N PRO A 105 4.17 12.34 -16.22
CA PRO A 105 3.80 11.53 -17.37
C PRO A 105 2.63 10.59 -17.03
N LEU A 106 1.75 10.33 -18.00
CA LEU A 106 0.53 9.54 -17.82
C LEU A 106 0.81 8.14 -17.26
N GLU A 107 1.94 7.54 -17.64
CA GLU A 107 2.42 6.25 -17.18
C GLU A 107 2.65 6.23 -15.66
N TRP A 108 3.11 7.35 -15.09
CA TRP A 108 3.24 7.49 -13.64
C TRP A 108 1.87 7.56 -12.97
N SER A 109 0.94 8.35 -13.51
CA SER A 109 -0.42 8.45 -12.98
C SER A 109 -1.12 7.09 -12.99
N LEU A 110 -0.96 6.32 -14.08
CA LEU A 110 -1.49 4.95 -14.20
C LEU A 110 -0.85 4.01 -13.17
N ALA A 111 0.48 4.05 -13.01
CA ALA A 111 1.18 3.23 -12.02
C ALA A 111 0.77 3.57 -10.58
N ILE A 112 0.61 4.86 -10.27
CA ILE A 112 0.13 5.35 -8.97
C ILE A 112 -1.29 4.87 -8.69
N SER A 113 -2.20 4.95 -9.67
CA SER A 113 -3.58 4.48 -9.52
C SER A 113 -3.63 2.96 -9.29
N LEU A 114 -2.86 2.16 -10.04
CA LEU A 114 -2.77 0.72 -9.83
C LEU A 114 -2.21 0.36 -8.45
N ALA A 115 -1.13 1.04 -8.03
CA ALA A 115 -0.57 0.86 -6.70
C ALA A 115 -1.56 1.24 -5.60
N GLY A 116 -2.27 2.37 -5.74
CA GLY A 116 -3.30 2.83 -4.82
C GLY A 116 -4.45 1.82 -4.68
N LEU A 117 -4.86 1.19 -5.78
CA LEU A 117 -5.88 0.14 -5.78
C LEU A 117 -5.37 -1.12 -5.08
N ALA A 118 -4.12 -1.53 -5.35
CA ALA A 118 -3.51 -2.68 -4.68
C ALA A 118 -3.35 -2.45 -3.16
N LEU A 119 -3.04 -1.22 -2.75
CA LEU A 119 -3.01 -0.84 -1.33
C LEU A 119 -4.38 -0.98 -0.67
N LEU A 120 -5.44 -0.58 -1.37
CA LEU A 120 -6.82 -0.74 -0.89
C LEU A 120 -7.13 -2.21 -0.60
N ALA A 121 -6.70 -3.12 -1.48
CA ALA A 121 -6.88 -4.56 -1.30
C ALA A 121 -6.11 -5.15 -0.09
N MET A 122 -5.04 -4.50 0.36
CA MET A 122 -4.29 -4.94 1.56
C MET A 122 -4.93 -4.52 2.88
N ILE A 123 -5.86 -3.57 2.87
CA ILE A 123 -6.49 -3.05 4.09
C ILE A 123 -7.29 -4.12 4.85
N PRO A 124 -8.18 -4.91 4.20
CA PRO A 124 -8.92 -5.98 4.89
C PRO A 124 -7.99 -6.98 5.60
N LEU A 125 -6.88 -7.36 4.95
CA LEU A 125 -5.90 -8.29 5.53
C LEU A 125 -5.27 -7.75 6.82
N GLN A 126 -4.95 -6.44 6.85
CA GLN A 126 -4.38 -5.81 8.04
C GLN A 126 -5.42 -5.67 9.17
N ILE A 127 -6.69 -5.42 8.84
CA ILE A 127 -7.79 -5.38 9.81
C ILE A 127 -8.00 -6.76 10.46
N ILE A 128 -8.01 -7.84 9.67
CA ILE A 128 -8.14 -9.22 10.19
C ILE A 128 -6.99 -9.53 11.16
N ARG A 129 -5.75 -9.19 10.79
CA ARG A 129 -4.56 -9.35 11.67
C ARG A 129 -4.69 -8.56 12.97
N ALA A 130 -5.25 -7.35 12.91
CA ALA A 130 -5.52 -6.55 14.10
C ALA A 130 -6.50 -7.27 15.06
N GLY A 131 -7.61 -7.78 14.52
CA GLY A 131 -8.60 -8.54 15.28
C GLY A 131 -8.01 -9.75 16.00
N VAL A 132 -7.27 -10.58 15.27
CA VAL A 132 -6.60 -11.77 15.83
C VAL A 132 -5.61 -11.39 16.93
N SER A 133 -4.74 -10.40 16.69
CA SER A 133 -3.73 -9.98 17.67
C SER A 133 -4.32 -9.43 18.98
N SER A 134 -5.47 -8.74 18.89
CA SER A 134 -6.19 -8.21 20.05
C SER A 134 -6.74 -9.34 20.93
N THR A 135 -7.37 -10.36 20.32
CA THR A 135 -7.93 -11.51 21.03
C THR A 135 -6.85 -12.34 21.73
N TYR A 136 -5.73 -12.62 21.04
CA TYR A 136 -4.60 -13.32 21.67
C TYR A 136 -4.03 -12.55 22.86
N SER A 137 -3.92 -11.21 22.78
CA SER A 137 -3.40 -10.41 23.90
C SER A 137 -4.32 -10.39 25.12
N LYS A 138 -5.63 -10.57 24.93
CA LYS A 138 -6.61 -10.67 26.02
C LYS A 138 -6.61 -12.05 26.68
N ILE A 139 -6.32 -13.11 25.92
CA ILE A 139 -6.24 -14.49 26.41
C ILE A 139 -4.87 -14.75 27.08
N ALA A 140 -3.79 -14.17 26.57
CA ALA A 140 -2.43 -14.36 27.07
C ALA A 140 -2.05 -13.48 28.28
N LYS A 141 -2.95 -12.61 28.77
CA LYS A 141 -2.79 -11.99 30.09
C LYS A 141 -3.44 -12.92 31.11
N PRO A 142 -2.67 -13.69 31.90
CA PRO A 142 -3.23 -14.32 33.08
C PRO A 142 -3.70 -13.18 33.99
N THR A 143 -4.92 -13.31 34.50
CA THR A 143 -5.43 -12.57 35.64
C THR A 143 -4.34 -12.43 36.71
N THR A 144 -3.75 -11.24 36.82
CA THR A 144 -3.18 -10.81 38.10
C THR A 144 -4.33 -10.90 39.10
N LYS A 145 -4.28 -11.93 39.95
CA LYS A 145 -5.22 -12.18 41.04
C LYS A 145 -5.41 -10.88 41.84
N PRO A 146 -6.63 -10.61 42.34
CA PRO A 146 -6.84 -9.50 43.27
C PRO A 146 -5.96 -9.74 44.50
N GLU A 147 -5.22 -8.72 44.95
CA GLU A 147 -4.69 -8.71 46.30
C GLU A 147 -5.87 -8.89 47.26
N GLU A 148 -5.95 -10.10 47.81
CA GLU A 148 -6.81 -10.51 48.89
C GLU A 148 -6.40 -9.70 50.12
N LYS A 149 -7.15 -8.61 50.41
CA LYS A 149 -7.14 -8.00 51.74
C LYS A 149 -7.64 -9.05 52.73
N SER A 150 -6.70 -9.74 53.38
CA SER A 150 -7.02 -10.66 54.47
C SER A 150 -7.38 -9.85 55.73
N PRO A 151 -8.57 -10.07 56.33
CA PRO A 151 -8.99 -9.42 57.56
C PRO A 151 -8.55 -10.23 58.79
N LYS A 152 -8.09 -9.52 59.82
CA LYS A 152 -8.04 -9.84 61.26
C LYS A 152 -6.64 -9.74 61.87
N GLU A 153 -6.40 -8.62 62.52
CA GLU A 153 -5.87 -8.63 63.89
C GLU A 153 -6.65 -7.57 64.68
N LYS A 154 -7.59 -8.04 65.51
CA LYS A 154 -8.28 -7.27 66.55
C LYS A 154 -7.72 -7.77 67.89
N GLU A 155 -7.58 -6.84 68.84
CA GLU A 155 -7.31 -7.02 70.29
C GLU A 155 -5.87 -7.43 70.63
N LYS A 156 -5.10 -6.69 71.44
CA LYS A 156 -5.39 -5.95 72.69
C LYS A 156 -4.56 -4.68 72.83
#